data_AF-A0A5R9Q308-F1
#
_entry.id   AF-A0A5R9Q308-F1
#
_cell.length_a   1.000
_cell.length_b   1.000
_cell.length_c   1.000
_cell.angle_alpha   90.00
_cell.angle_beta   90.00
_cell.angle_gamma   90.00
#
_symmetry.space_group_name_H-M   'P 1'
#
loop_
_entity.id
_entity.type
_entity.pdbx_description
1 polymer ?
#
loop_
_entity_poly.entity_id
_entity_poly.type
_entity_poly.pdbx_seq_one_letter_code
_entity_poly.pdbx_strand_id
1 'polypeptide(L)'
;MKHTLLLMAALGASYSAMAAKDIPIKTNRSLIETKSPIMFAYHDEDANLAELNLESMEFTKLELPKDTFGFDYGKLAGSSKITAFVMNKEGIFSVDKHGAKKVLSTNALLSKLEFDEFEKINFISDINNDGLSDIVLPDLTHSEIYIQNPDSSFTKHTFSTEPKFSGNFSSGKLRLDIDLTMVPKVFDINQDGFNDLVFHDREKIDVLYANKTGYENALKPLKLPVETGKLDDVEANRRIAKLLDINNDGKLDLVTRYAPIVEGMDSLDVELTFQVFYGQKDGQFSATPLTLPKASGTSRFEFDNDFNGDGKSELQKFHVDFGLGTIASMALGGGSTDVDVEISFYAQKPDGTFSEEPDSEKEVEMEIGMSSDEMALTYYAGDINGDGKQDAVFKTGSKTLSVYYGNAKTVLNKKRGKIKHKLPEDGNDIKLVDINNDGKHDFVLRFQDNDGNSKIITLLN
;
A
#
# COMPACT_ATOMS: atom_id res chain seq x y z
N MET A 1 -9.59 -41.18 36.53
CA MET A 1 -9.31 -40.99 35.10
C MET A 1 -10.62 -40.66 34.40
N LYS A 2 -10.91 -39.38 34.17
CA LYS A 2 -12.05 -38.95 33.34
C LYS A 2 -11.44 -38.39 32.06
N HIS A 3 -11.56 -39.14 30.97
CA HIS A 3 -11.23 -38.65 29.64
C HIS A 3 -12.34 -37.70 29.21
N THR A 4 -12.06 -36.40 29.31
CA THR A 4 -12.84 -35.38 28.62
C THR A 4 -12.46 -35.45 27.15
N LEU A 5 -13.35 -36.00 26.34
CA LEU A 5 -13.24 -36.00 24.88
C LEU A 5 -13.43 -34.54 24.43
N LEU A 6 -12.34 -33.85 24.13
CA LEU A 6 -12.38 -32.53 23.52
C LEU A 6 -12.87 -32.71 22.08
N LEU A 7 -14.13 -32.36 21.82
CA LEU A 7 -14.69 -32.35 20.49
C LEU A 7 -14.05 -31.17 19.73
N MET A 8 -12.97 -31.44 19.00
CA MET A 8 -12.40 -30.49 18.05
C MET A 8 -13.39 -30.40 16.87
N ALA A 9 -14.30 -29.42 16.92
CA ALA A 9 -15.10 -29.06 15.77
C ALA A 9 -14.14 -28.51 14.70
N ALA A 10 -13.83 -29.33 13.69
CA ALA A 10 -13.28 -28.83 12.45
C ALA A 10 -14.39 -28.05 11.75
N LEU A 11 -14.51 -26.75 12.05
CA LEU A 11 -15.28 -25.80 11.26
C LEU A 11 -14.55 -25.67 9.91
N GLY A 12 -14.93 -26.52 8.96
CA GLY A 12 -14.69 -26.21 7.56
C GLY A 12 -15.60 -25.04 7.21
N ALA A 13 -15.04 -23.83 7.11
CA ALA A 13 -15.76 -22.69 6.54
C ALA A 13 -16.19 -23.08 5.12
N SER A 14 -17.50 -23.22 4.91
CA SER A 14 -18.07 -23.54 3.60
C SER A 14 -18.29 -22.23 2.84
N TYR A 15 -17.23 -21.74 2.21
CA TYR A 15 -17.35 -20.59 1.30
C TYR A 15 -18.31 -20.93 0.17
N SER A 16 -19.33 -20.10 0.03
CA SER A 16 -20.29 -20.21 -1.07
C SER A 16 -19.99 -19.10 -2.07
N ALA A 17 -19.76 -19.46 -3.35
CA ALA A 17 -19.68 -18.47 -4.42
C ALA A 17 -21.06 -17.81 -4.56
N MET A 18 -21.17 -16.53 -4.23
CA MET A 18 -22.46 -15.84 -4.13
C MET A 18 -22.83 -15.13 -5.44
N ALA A 19 -21.86 -14.56 -6.15
CA ALA A 19 -22.13 -13.82 -7.38
C ALA A 19 -20.95 -13.86 -8.35
N ALA A 20 -21.26 -13.99 -9.64
CA ALA A 20 -20.33 -13.76 -10.74
C ALA A 20 -20.90 -12.65 -11.61
N LYS A 21 -20.06 -11.67 -11.97
CA LYS A 21 -20.47 -10.51 -12.77
C LYS A 21 -19.38 -10.13 -13.76
N ASP A 22 -19.77 -9.92 -15.01
CA ASP A 22 -18.86 -9.40 -16.03
C ASP A 22 -18.60 -7.91 -15.79
N ILE A 23 -17.33 -7.51 -15.95
CA ILE A 23 -16.94 -6.10 -15.91
C ILE A 23 -17.40 -5.46 -17.22
N PRO A 24 -18.09 -4.30 -17.21
CA PRO A 24 -18.69 -3.70 -18.41
C PRO A 24 -17.67 -3.04 -19.35
N ILE A 25 -16.39 -3.06 -18.97
CA ILE A 25 -15.27 -2.55 -19.74
C ILE A 25 -14.20 -3.63 -19.79
N LYS A 26 -13.36 -3.59 -20.83
CA LYS A 26 -12.07 -4.28 -20.76
C LYS A 26 -11.25 -3.66 -19.63
N THR A 27 -10.43 -4.45 -18.99
CA THR A 27 -9.52 -3.96 -17.94
C THR A 27 -8.21 -4.70 -18.09
N ASN A 28 -7.09 -3.99 -18.08
CA ASN A 28 -5.74 -4.56 -18.14
C ASN A 28 -4.89 -4.19 -16.91
N ARG A 29 -5.52 -3.60 -15.89
CA ARG A 29 -4.95 -3.25 -14.59
C ARG A 29 -5.81 -3.82 -13.48
N SER A 30 -5.21 -4.20 -12.36
CA SER A 30 -5.90 -4.79 -11.19
C SER A 30 -6.99 -3.86 -10.63
N LEU A 31 -7.96 -4.44 -9.92
CA LEU A 31 -9.01 -3.64 -9.26
C LEU A 31 -8.41 -2.70 -8.22
N ILE A 32 -8.92 -1.47 -8.20
CA ILE A 32 -8.55 -0.44 -7.23
C ILE A 32 -9.52 -0.51 -6.05
N GLU A 33 -8.97 -0.80 -4.87
CA GLU A 33 -9.69 -0.82 -3.59
C GLU A 33 -9.79 0.58 -2.99
N THR A 34 -10.87 0.85 -2.24
CA THR A 34 -11.14 2.20 -1.67
C THR A 34 -11.39 2.20 -0.16
N LYS A 35 -11.10 1.09 0.54
CA LYS A 35 -11.49 0.86 1.95
C LYS A 35 -13.00 1.04 2.21
N SER A 36 -13.79 0.79 1.18
CA SER A 36 -15.25 0.80 1.20
C SER A 36 -15.77 -0.29 0.27
N PRO A 37 -17.09 -0.57 0.25
CA PRO A 37 -17.67 -1.50 -0.72
C PRO A 37 -17.57 -1.04 -2.18
N ILE A 38 -17.02 0.15 -2.45
CA ILE A 38 -16.77 0.65 -3.79
C ILE A 38 -15.37 0.22 -4.27
N MET A 39 -15.29 -0.33 -5.48
CA MET A 39 -14.04 -0.57 -6.18
C MET A 39 -14.06 0.08 -7.56
N PHE A 40 -12.89 0.31 -8.14
CA PHE A 40 -12.77 0.80 -9.51
C PHE A 40 -12.00 -0.19 -10.39
N ALA A 41 -12.51 -0.34 -11.61
CA ALA A 41 -11.89 -1.05 -12.71
C ALA A 41 -11.55 -0.01 -13.78
N TYR A 42 -10.35 -0.09 -14.39
CA TYR A 42 -9.98 0.83 -15.46
C TYR A 42 -9.20 0.15 -16.59
N HIS A 43 -9.21 0.82 -17.74
CA HIS A 43 -8.38 0.51 -18.90
C HIS A 43 -7.58 1.76 -19.24
N ASP A 44 -6.28 1.62 -19.27
CA ASP A 44 -5.29 2.66 -19.55
C ASP A 44 -5.37 3.19 -21.01
N GLU A 45 -5.26 2.33 -22.02
CA GLU A 45 -5.21 2.71 -23.45
C GLU A 45 -6.54 3.29 -23.94
N ASP A 46 -7.67 2.69 -23.54
CA ASP A 46 -9.01 3.14 -23.93
C ASP A 46 -9.55 4.28 -23.06
N ALA A 47 -8.83 4.70 -22.01
CA ALA A 47 -9.28 5.68 -21.02
C ALA A 47 -10.70 5.39 -20.50
N ASN A 48 -10.96 4.16 -20.07
CA ASN A 48 -12.25 3.74 -19.54
C ASN A 48 -12.18 3.54 -18.03
N LEU A 49 -13.23 3.93 -17.32
CA LEU A 49 -13.36 3.75 -15.87
C LEU A 49 -14.75 3.19 -15.54
N ALA A 50 -14.79 2.20 -14.66
CA ALA A 50 -16.02 1.62 -14.15
C ALA A 50 -15.97 1.52 -12.62
N GLU A 51 -17.07 1.88 -11.98
CA GLU A 51 -17.31 1.70 -10.55
C GLU A 51 -18.01 0.35 -10.32
N LEU A 52 -17.58 -0.37 -9.29
CA LEU A 52 -18.24 -1.55 -8.75
C LEU A 52 -18.75 -1.25 -7.36
N ASN A 53 -20.03 -1.50 -7.10
CA ASN A 53 -20.55 -1.63 -5.75
C ASN A 53 -20.61 -3.12 -5.38
N LEU A 54 -19.82 -3.53 -4.39
CA LEU A 54 -19.69 -4.92 -3.95
C LEU A 54 -20.94 -5.44 -3.22
N GLU A 55 -21.66 -4.58 -2.50
CA GLU A 55 -22.89 -4.97 -1.78
C GLU A 55 -24.00 -5.35 -2.77
N SER A 56 -24.17 -4.57 -3.83
CA SER A 56 -25.20 -4.83 -4.86
C SER A 56 -24.69 -5.69 -6.03
N MET A 57 -23.37 -5.89 -6.14
CA MET A 57 -22.70 -6.49 -7.30
C MET A 57 -23.08 -5.81 -8.63
N GLU A 58 -23.27 -4.48 -8.58
CA GLU A 58 -23.59 -3.66 -9.75
C GLU A 58 -22.37 -2.89 -10.24
N PHE A 59 -22.15 -2.98 -11.54
CA PHE A 59 -21.16 -2.16 -12.23
C PHE A 59 -21.82 -0.96 -12.89
N THR A 60 -21.10 0.16 -12.86
CA THR A 60 -21.47 1.39 -13.52
C THR A 60 -20.28 1.90 -14.31
N LYS A 61 -20.38 1.90 -15.65
CA LYS A 61 -19.41 2.62 -16.49
C LYS A 61 -19.56 4.12 -16.24
N LEU A 62 -18.44 4.81 -16.03
CA LEU A 62 -18.43 6.24 -15.75
C LEU A 62 -18.26 7.05 -17.03
N GLU A 63 -18.95 8.18 -17.12
CA GLU A 63 -18.91 9.08 -18.28
C GLU A 63 -17.81 10.13 -18.09
N LEU A 64 -16.67 9.89 -18.74
CA LEU A 64 -15.48 10.73 -18.58
C LEU A 64 -15.52 11.96 -19.52
N PRO A 65 -15.01 13.13 -19.09
CA PRO A 65 -14.70 14.24 -20.00
C PRO A 65 -13.75 13.80 -21.11
N LYS A 66 -13.77 14.54 -22.22
CA LYS A 66 -12.75 14.38 -23.27
C LYS A 66 -11.35 14.67 -22.72
N ASP A 67 -10.37 14.01 -23.33
CA ASP A 67 -8.94 14.19 -23.07
C ASP A 67 -8.56 13.96 -21.60
N THR A 68 -9.31 13.09 -20.92
CA THR A 68 -9.01 12.64 -19.55
C THR A 68 -7.77 11.76 -19.58
N PHE A 69 -6.78 12.09 -18.72
CA PHE A 69 -5.51 11.38 -18.67
C PHE A 69 -5.25 10.70 -17.32
N GLY A 70 -6.04 10.98 -16.28
CA GLY A 70 -5.88 10.26 -15.04
C GLY A 70 -7.05 10.38 -14.09
N PHE A 71 -7.07 9.51 -13.09
CA PHE A 71 -8.10 9.47 -12.07
C PHE A 71 -7.56 9.16 -10.69
N ASP A 72 -8.39 9.50 -9.71
CA ASP A 72 -8.28 9.12 -8.32
C ASP A 72 -9.69 8.94 -7.74
N TYR A 73 -9.79 8.67 -6.45
CA TYR A 73 -11.07 8.53 -5.75
C TYR A 73 -11.01 9.15 -4.37
N GLY A 74 -12.16 9.54 -3.84
CA GLY A 74 -12.25 10.07 -2.48
C GLY A 74 -13.67 10.41 -2.08
N LYS A 75 -13.81 10.96 -0.87
CA LYS A 75 -15.07 11.42 -0.33
C LYS A 75 -15.31 12.88 -0.71
N LEU A 76 -16.32 13.12 -1.54
CA LEU A 76 -16.79 14.47 -1.87
C LEU A 76 -17.87 14.92 -0.86
N ALA A 77 -17.83 16.17 -0.42
CA ALA A 77 -18.83 16.79 0.42
C ALA A 77 -20.22 16.66 -0.21
N GLY A 78 -21.19 16.20 0.59
CA GLY A 78 -22.55 15.91 0.13
C GLY A 78 -22.74 14.56 -0.60
N SER A 79 -21.66 13.83 -0.89
CA SER A 79 -21.76 12.47 -1.44
C SER A 79 -21.89 11.43 -0.32
N SER A 80 -22.78 10.46 -0.47
CA SER A 80 -22.94 9.36 0.48
C SER A 80 -21.88 8.26 0.30
N LYS A 81 -21.21 8.20 -0.85
CA LYS A 81 -20.23 7.16 -1.20
C LYS A 81 -18.89 7.75 -1.64
N ILE A 82 -17.89 6.88 -1.79
CA ILE A 82 -16.65 7.21 -2.51
C ILE A 82 -17.01 7.61 -3.96
N THR A 83 -16.35 8.65 -4.45
CA THR A 83 -16.58 9.25 -5.77
C THR A 83 -15.29 9.24 -6.56
N ALA A 84 -15.35 8.94 -7.85
CA ALA A 84 -14.21 9.07 -8.74
C ALA A 84 -13.96 10.53 -9.11
N PHE A 85 -12.69 10.93 -9.05
CA PHE A 85 -12.19 12.21 -9.55
C PHE A 85 -11.34 11.93 -10.78
N VAL A 86 -11.52 12.70 -11.85
CA VAL A 86 -10.72 12.60 -13.07
C VAL A 86 -10.11 13.94 -13.44
N MET A 87 -8.98 13.88 -14.15
CA MET A 87 -8.22 15.06 -14.54
C MET A 87 -8.06 15.13 -16.05
N ASN A 88 -8.23 16.35 -16.58
CA ASN A 88 -7.82 16.73 -17.92
C ASN A 88 -7.18 18.13 -17.91
N LYS A 89 -6.84 18.66 -19.08
CA LYS A 89 -6.19 19.98 -19.21
C LYS A 89 -7.02 21.17 -18.70
N GLU A 90 -8.34 21.01 -18.50
CA GLU A 90 -9.21 22.05 -17.96
C GLU A 90 -9.35 22.02 -16.43
N GLY A 91 -8.92 20.92 -15.79
CA GLY A 91 -8.93 20.75 -14.35
C GLY A 91 -9.41 19.39 -13.88
N ILE A 92 -10.03 19.36 -12.70
CA ILE A 92 -10.48 18.15 -12.01
C ILE A 92 -12.00 18.10 -11.97
N PHE A 93 -12.55 16.91 -12.20
CA PHE A 93 -13.98 16.64 -12.29
C PHE A 93 -14.36 15.47 -11.41
N SER A 94 -15.49 15.55 -10.72
CA SER A 94 -16.16 14.36 -10.18
C SER A 94 -16.99 13.73 -11.29
N VAL A 95 -16.97 12.40 -11.41
CA VAL A 95 -17.68 11.69 -12.49
C VAL A 95 -18.63 10.63 -11.95
N ASP A 96 -19.75 10.45 -12.65
CA ASP A 96 -20.69 9.37 -12.45
C ASP A 96 -21.22 8.86 -13.82
N LYS A 97 -22.30 8.06 -13.81
CA LYS A 97 -22.96 7.57 -15.03
C LYS A 97 -23.74 8.63 -15.81
N HIS A 98 -23.99 9.79 -15.22
CA HIS A 98 -24.74 10.88 -15.80
C HIS A 98 -23.83 11.97 -16.38
N GLY A 99 -22.54 11.93 -16.05
CA GLY A 99 -21.53 12.79 -16.66
C GLY A 99 -20.48 13.26 -15.66
N ALA A 100 -19.82 14.34 -16.03
CA ALA A 100 -18.76 14.96 -15.25
C ALA A 100 -19.20 16.33 -14.72
N LYS A 101 -18.89 16.61 -13.45
CA LYS A 101 -19.03 17.93 -12.84
C LYS A 101 -17.66 18.46 -12.50
N LYS A 102 -17.31 19.63 -13.04
CA LYS A 102 -16.04 20.31 -12.72
C LYS A 102 -16.00 20.68 -11.24
N VAL A 103 -14.98 20.21 -10.54
CA VAL A 103 -14.75 20.45 -9.11
C VAL A 103 -13.73 21.57 -8.92
N LEU A 104 -12.65 21.55 -9.73
CA LEU A 104 -11.57 22.52 -9.63
C LEU A 104 -11.03 22.87 -11.01
N SER A 105 -10.85 24.17 -11.27
CA SER A 105 -9.99 24.64 -12.36
C SER A 105 -8.57 24.79 -11.82
N THR A 106 -7.60 24.16 -12.48
CA THR A 106 -6.18 24.26 -12.09
C THR A 106 -5.30 24.49 -13.31
N ASN A 107 -4.16 25.14 -13.07
CA ASN A 107 -3.06 25.29 -14.03
C ASN A 107 -1.78 24.64 -13.49
N ALA A 108 -1.89 23.73 -12.52
CA ALA A 108 -0.77 22.99 -11.96
C ALA A 108 -0.02 22.20 -13.04
N LEU A 109 1.26 21.88 -12.79
CA LEU A 109 2.11 21.15 -13.73
C LEU A 109 1.42 19.93 -14.37
N LEU A 110 0.74 19.11 -13.58
CA LEU A 110 0.06 17.89 -14.06
C LEU A 110 -0.90 18.15 -15.22
N SER A 111 -1.64 19.25 -15.19
CA SER A 111 -2.57 19.63 -16.28
C SER A 111 -1.89 20.05 -17.58
N LYS A 112 -0.57 20.25 -17.56
CA LYS A 112 0.26 20.69 -18.70
C LYS A 112 1.12 19.57 -19.28
N LEU A 113 1.20 18.43 -18.60
CA LEU A 113 1.94 17.27 -19.09
C LEU A 113 1.15 16.56 -20.20
N GLU A 114 1.89 15.83 -21.03
CA GLU A 114 1.32 14.89 -21.98
C GLU A 114 1.44 13.49 -21.38
N PHE A 115 0.33 12.75 -21.45
CA PHE A 115 0.23 11.38 -20.98
C PHE A 115 -0.13 10.53 -22.19
N ASP A 116 0.60 9.42 -22.37
CA ASP A 116 0.34 8.48 -23.45
C ASP A 116 -0.88 7.59 -23.12
N GLU A 117 -1.15 7.37 -21.84
CA GLU A 117 -2.19 6.47 -21.33
C GLU A 117 -2.97 7.10 -20.16
N PHE A 118 -4.16 6.55 -19.89
CA PHE A 118 -4.97 6.92 -18.73
C PHE A 118 -4.45 6.25 -17.46
N GLU A 119 -4.08 7.06 -16.45
CA GLU A 119 -3.37 6.58 -15.27
C GLU A 119 -4.13 6.74 -13.96
N LYS A 120 -3.88 5.84 -13.02
CA LYS A 120 -4.25 6.07 -11.61
C LYS A 120 -3.21 7.01 -11.01
N ILE A 121 -3.60 8.25 -10.78
CA ILE A 121 -2.75 9.29 -10.20
C ILE A 121 -3.21 9.49 -8.75
N ASN A 122 -2.26 9.64 -7.82
CA ASN A 122 -2.59 9.89 -6.41
C ASN A 122 -2.54 11.41 -6.14
N PHE A 123 -3.68 12.07 -6.27
CA PHE A 123 -3.85 13.51 -6.05
C PHE A 123 -5.04 13.83 -5.12
N ILE A 124 -5.75 12.81 -4.63
CA ILE A 124 -6.85 12.91 -3.68
C ILE A 124 -6.47 12.21 -2.37
N SER A 125 -6.56 12.92 -1.26
CA SER A 125 -6.31 12.37 0.08
C SER A 125 -7.01 13.22 1.13
N ASP A 126 -7.57 12.61 2.17
CA ASP A 126 -8.00 13.34 3.37
C ASP A 126 -6.74 13.70 4.17
N ILE A 127 -6.27 14.95 4.05
CA ILE A 127 -4.99 15.36 4.65
C ILE A 127 -5.16 16.11 5.96
N ASN A 128 -6.39 16.52 6.29
CA ASN A 128 -6.74 17.14 7.55
C ASN A 128 -7.51 16.18 8.49
N ASN A 129 -7.78 14.94 8.07
CA ASN A 129 -8.56 13.90 8.75
C ASN A 129 -9.98 14.33 9.13
N ASP A 130 -10.65 15.13 8.28
CA ASP A 130 -12.04 15.57 8.50
C ASP A 130 -13.10 14.64 7.87
N GLY A 131 -12.66 13.58 7.20
CA GLY A 131 -13.48 12.59 6.51
C GLY A 131 -13.88 13.00 5.10
N LEU A 132 -13.52 14.19 4.63
CA LEU A 132 -13.60 14.62 3.23
C LEU A 132 -12.22 14.50 2.60
N SER A 133 -12.19 14.22 1.30
CA SER A 133 -10.92 14.14 0.60
C SER A 133 -10.52 15.48 0.00
N ASP A 134 -9.29 15.86 0.22
CA ASP A 134 -8.66 17.07 -0.29
C ASP A 134 -7.91 16.78 -1.59
N ILE A 135 -7.46 17.83 -2.27
CA ILE A 135 -6.69 17.72 -3.52
C ILE A 135 -5.25 18.18 -3.27
N VAL A 136 -4.28 17.33 -3.58
CA VAL A 136 -2.85 17.62 -3.53
C VAL A 136 -2.29 17.62 -4.94
N LEU A 137 -1.85 18.79 -5.42
CA LEU A 137 -1.27 18.95 -6.75
C LEU A 137 0.22 19.31 -6.64
N PRO A 138 1.12 18.35 -6.88
CA PRO A 138 2.55 18.61 -6.86
C PRO A 138 2.94 19.51 -8.04
N ASP A 139 3.90 20.39 -7.78
CA ASP A 139 4.56 21.22 -8.79
C ASP A 139 6.07 21.26 -8.50
N LEU A 140 6.87 21.72 -9.47
CA LEU A 140 8.34 21.73 -9.37
C LEU A 140 8.84 22.65 -8.25
N THR A 141 8.14 23.75 -8.01
CA THR A 141 8.61 24.79 -7.07
C THR A 141 7.53 25.27 -6.11
N HIS A 142 6.25 25.13 -6.46
CA HIS A 142 5.13 25.64 -5.68
C HIS A 142 3.96 24.67 -5.79
N SER A 143 3.91 23.70 -4.87
CA SER A 143 2.82 22.74 -4.83
C SER A 143 1.56 23.40 -4.27
N GLU A 144 0.41 22.89 -4.70
CA GLU A 144 -0.90 23.41 -4.34
C GLU A 144 -1.70 22.37 -3.59
N ILE A 145 -2.37 22.79 -2.52
CA ILE A 145 -3.29 21.97 -1.73
C ILE A 145 -4.66 22.65 -1.77
N TYR A 146 -5.72 21.89 -1.93
CA TYR A 146 -7.09 22.38 -1.88
C TYR A 146 -7.87 21.59 -0.85
N ILE A 147 -8.12 22.22 0.30
CA ILE A 147 -8.87 21.63 1.41
C ILE A 147 -10.36 21.71 1.12
N GLN A 148 -11.06 20.59 1.13
CA GLN A 148 -12.47 20.54 0.87
C GLN A 148 -13.26 20.99 2.10
N ASN A 149 -14.17 21.95 1.91
CA ASN A 149 -15.05 22.41 2.97
C ASN A 149 -16.39 21.63 2.92
N PRO A 150 -17.13 21.53 4.05
CA PRO A 150 -18.44 20.86 4.09
C PRO A 150 -19.50 21.42 3.13
N ASP A 151 -19.32 22.66 2.64
CA ASP A 151 -20.20 23.30 1.65
C ASP A 151 -19.81 23.00 0.19
N SER A 152 -18.93 22.02 -0.04
CA SER A 152 -18.35 21.64 -1.33
C SER A 152 -17.44 22.69 -1.98
N SER A 153 -17.09 23.77 -1.27
CA SER A 153 -16.03 24.69 -1.72
C SER A 153 -14.64 24.15 -1.36
N PHE A 154 -13.60 24.75 -1.93
CA PHE A 154 -12.21 24.37 -1.66
C PHE A 154 -11.39 25.58 -1.20
N THR A 155 -10.62 25.41 -0.14
CA THR A 155 -9.67 26.39 0.39
C THR A 155 -8.28 26.09 -0.14
N LYS A 156 -7.72 27.01 -0.94
CA LYS A 156 -6.39 26.83 -1.55
C LYS A 156 -5.27 27.23 -0.59
N HIS A 157 -4.27 26.36 -0.50
CA HIS A 157 -2.97 26.59 0.12
C HIS A 157 -1.85 26.34 -0.90
N THR A 158 -0.75 27.06 -0.76
CA THR A 158 0.44 26.89 -1.61
C THR A 158 1.68 26.89 -0.75
N PHE A 159 2.62 26.01 -1.07
CA PHE A 159 3.90 25.94 -0.36
C PHE A 159 5.04 25.70 -1.33
N SER A 160 6.21 26.23 -0.98
CA SER A 160 7.42 26.06 -1.76
C SER A 160 7.98 24.65 -1.60
N THR A 161 8.36 24.04 -2.72
CA THR A 161 9.05 22.75 -2.81
C THR A 161 10.41 22.93 -3.47
N GLU A 162 11.37 22.10 -3.09
CA GLU A 162 12.63 22.01 -3.82
C GLU A 162 12.48 20.99 -4.96
N PRO A 163 12.73 21.38 -6.22
CA PRO A 163 12.59 20.47 -7.34
C PRO A 163 13.63 19.35 -7.24
N LYS A 164 13.16 18.10 -7.18
CA LYS A 164 14.00 16.90 -7.29
C LYS A 164 13.89 16.35 -8.70
N PHE A 165 15.00 16.36 -9.43
CA PHE A 165 15.10 15.79 -10.76
C PHE A 165 16.46 15.15 -10.96
N SER A 166 16.49 14.04 -11.70
CA SER A 166 17.71 13.53 -12.30
C SER A 166 17.69 13.82 -13.79
N GLY A 167 18.86 13.85 -14.44
CA GLY A 167 18.88 14.15 -15.86
C GLY A 167 20.12 13.61 -16.55
N ASN A 168 19.94 13.26 -17.82
CA ASN A 168 21.03 12.84 -18.67
C ASN A 168 21.00 13.58 -20.01
N PHE A 169 22.20 13.89 -20.51
CA PHE A 169 22.37 14.35 -21.87
C PHE A 169 22.60 13.15 -22.77
N SER A 170 21.75 12.99 -23.79
CA SER A 170 21.92 11.98 -24.83
C SER A 170 21.55 12.57 -26.19
N SER A 171 22.44 12.39 -27.17
CA SER A 171 22.23 12.85 -28.56
C SER A 171 21.83 14.34 -28.68
N GLY A 172 22.41 15.20 -27.84
CA GLY A 172 22.12 16.64 -27.83
C GLY A 172 20.79 17.03 -27.19
N LYS A 173 20.09 16.09 -26.54
CA LYS A 173 18.85 16.34 -25.79
C LYS A 173 19.12 16.13 -24.29
N LEU A 174 18.56 17.01 -23.47
CA LEU A 174 18.45 16.81 -22.02
C LEU A 174 17.12 16.11 -21.74
N ARG A 175 17.18 14.94 -21.10
CA ARG A 175 16.01 14.30 -20.50
C ARG A 175 16.10 14.52 -18.99
N LEU A 176 14.99 14.97 -18.40
CA LEU A 176 14.84 15.12 -16.96
C LEU A 176 13.81 14.09 -16.50
N ASP A 177 14.17 13.31 -15.48
CA ASP A 177 13.24 12.46 -14.75
C ASP A 177 12.90 13.19 -13.45
N ILE A 178 11.62 13.50 -13.28
CA ILE A 178 11.08 14.31 -12.19
C ILE A 178 10.15 13.42 -11.38
N ASP A 179 10.39 13.32 -10.07
CA ASP A 179 9.49 12.61 -9.18
C ASP A 179 8.37 13.56 -8.74
N LEU A 180 7.16 13.31 -9.24
CA LEU A 180 5.94 14.04 -8.87
C LEU A 180 5.11 13.27 -7.85
N THR A 181 5.61 12.15 -7.32
CA THR A 181 4.88 11.30 -6.38
C THR A 181 5.01 11.89 -4.97
N MET A 182 4.14 12.86 -4.66
CA MET A 182 4.12 13.53 -3.36
C MET A 182 2.78 13.29 -2.66
N VAL A 183 2.43 12.04 -2.39
CA VAL A 183 1.37 11.75 -1.43
C VAL A 183 2.00 11.89 -0.04
N PRO A 184 1.65 12.92 0.75
CA PRO A 184 2.20 13.06 2.08
C PRO A 184 1.67 11.95 2.98
N LYS A 185 2.48 11.57 3.96
CA LYS A 185 1.95 10.94 5.16
C LYS A 185 1.35 12.01 6.05
N VAL A 186 0.19 11.73 6.61
CA VAL A 186 -0.54 12.66 7.48
C VAL A 186 -0.22 12.29 8.92
N PHE A 187 0.40 13.20 9.67
CA PHE A 187 0.82 12.93 11.04
C PHE A 187 0.95 14.23 11.85
N ASP A 188 0.47 14.27 13.09
CA ASP A 188 0.72 15.40 14.01
C ASP A 188 2.13 15.28 14.61
N ILE A 189 3.13 15.83 13.92
CA ILE A 189 4.54 15.62 14.26
C ILE A 189 4.93 16.43 15.49
N ASN A 190 4.42 17.66 15.59
CA ASN A 190 4.72 18.56 16.69
C ASN A 190 3.76 18.42 17.89
N GLN A 191 2.75 17.54 17.80
CA GLN A 191 1.73 17.29 18.84
C GLN A 191 0.94 18.55 19.21
N ASP A 192 0.66 19.41 18.22
CA ASP A 192 -0.13 20.63 18.40
C ASP A 192 -1.63 20.45 18.11
N GLY A 193 -2.03 19.25 17.71
CA GLY A 193 -3.40 18.86 17.37
C GLY A 193 -3.80 19.13 15.93
N PHE A 194 -2.88 19.60 15.08
CA PHE A 194 -3.09 19.73 13.63
C PHE A 194 -2.31 18.65 12.87
N ASN A 195 -2.89 18.17 11.78
CA ASN A 195 -2.26 17.13 10.96
C ASN A 195 -1.23 17.74 10.00
N ASP A 196 0.06 17.46 10.25
CA ASP A 196 1.15 17.88 9.37
C ASP A 196 1.29 16.94 8.16
N LEU A 197 1.91 17.45 7.08
CA LEU A 197 2.20 16.66 5.89
C LEU A 197 3.67 16.29 5.85
N VAL A 198 3.95 14.98 5.93
CA VAL A 198 5.29 14.42 5.96
C VAL A 198 5.63 13.86 4.59
N PHE A 199 6.66 14.44 3.99
CA PHE A 199 7.24 14.02 2.73
C PHE A 199 8.61 13.39 3.01
N HIS A 200 8.97 12.34 2.28
CA HIS A 200 10.29 11.75 2.44
C HIS A 200 10.78 11.14 1.13
N ASP A 201 12.10 11.09 0.97
CA ASP A 201 12.73 10.20 0.01
C ASP A 201 13.47 9.08 0.76
N ARG A 202 14.48 8.47 0.12
CA ARG A 202 15.28 7.40 0.73
C ARG A 202 16.27 7.92 1.79
N GLU A 203 16.45 9.23 1.94
CA GLU A 203 17.49 9.86 2.74
C GLU A 203 16.98 10.96 3.68
N LYS A 204 15.96 11.72 3.30
CA LYS A 204 15.49 12.91 4.04
C LYS A 204 13.99 12.87 4.29
N ILE A 205 13.59 13.58 5.34
CA ILE A 205 12.19 13.82 5.71
C ILE A 205 11.99 15.33 5.79
N ASP A 206 10.94 15.81 5.15
CA ASP A 206 10.53 17.20 5.10
C ASP A 206 9.07 17.29 5.54
N VAL A 207 8.75 18.24 6.42
CA VAL A 207 7.42 18.38 7.02
C VAL A 207 6.83 19.73 6.65
N LEU A 208 5.59 19.73 6.15
CA LEU A 208 4.76 20.92 6.03
C LEU A 208 3.88 21.01 7.28
N TYR A 209 4.22 21.92 8.18
CA TYR A 209 3.47 22.06 9.43
C TYR A 209 2.10 22.69 9.19
N ALA A 210 1.09 22.12 9.83
CA ALA A 210 -0.24 22.68 9.91
C ALA A 210 -0.36 23.63 11.10
N ASN A 211 -1.40 24.46 11.07
CA ASN A 211 -1.79 25.35 12.14
C ASN A 211 -3.27 25.73 11.95
N LYS A 212 -3.79 26.56 12.87
CA LYS A 212 -5.19 27.04 12.84
C LYS A 212 -5.63 27.74 11.56
N THR A 213 -4.70 28.19 10.71
CA THR A 213 -4.99 28.88 9.43
C THR A 213 -4.76 27.99 8.20
N GLY A 214 -4.48 26.71 8.39
CA GLY A 214 -4.10 25.76 7.34
C GLY A 214 -2.62 25.41 7.42
N TYR A 215 -1.94 25.31 6.29
CA TYR A 215 -0.53 24.89 6.24
C TYR A 215 0.44 26.07 6.16
N GLU A 216 1.65 25.87 6.67
CA GLU A 216 2.77 26.77 6.41
C GLU A 216 3.10 26.87 4.92
N ASN A 217 3.94 27.84 4.55
CA ASN A 217 4.27 28.13 3.15
C ASN A 217 5.56 27.47 2.65
N ALA A 218 6.26 26.71 3.49
CA ALA A 218 7.49 26.03 3.13
C ALA A 218 7.68 24.76 3.96
N LEU A 219 8.32 23.77 3.36
CA LEU A 219 8.75 22.55 4.04
C LEU A 219 9.89 22.85 5.02
N LYS A 220 9.89 22.14 6.15
CA LYS A 220 10.99 22.16 7.13
C LYS A 220 11.61 20.76 7.24
N PRO A 221 12.94 20.64 7.14
CA PRO A 221 13.60 19.35 7.27
C PRO A 221 13.48 18.82 8.70
N LEU A 222 13.13 17.54 8.84
CA LEU A 222 13.13 16.85 10.12
C LEU A 222 14.51 16.28 10.41
N LYS A 223 15.03 16.51 11.61
CA LYS A 223 16.37 16.05 12.00
C LYS A 223 16.35 14.54 12.27
N LEU A 224 17.10 13.79 11.47
CA LEU A 224 17.29 12.35 11.68
C LEU A 224 18.30 12.07 12.81
N PRO A 225 18.12 10.97 13.57
CA PRO A 225 19.07 10.58 14.63
C PRO A 225 20.35 9.96 14.08
N VAL A 226 20.38 9.64 12.78
CA VAL A 226 21.49 9.00 12.08
C VAL A 226 21.68 9.58 10.69
N GLU A 227 22.90 9.48 10.17
CA GLU A 227 23.23 9.83 8.80
C GLU A 227 22.65 8.79 7.83
N THR A 228 22.10 9.29 6.73
CA THR A 228 21.49 8.56 5.61
C THR A 228 22.22 8.91 4.30
N GLY A 229 22.04 8.08 3.27
CA GLY A 229 22.80 8.14 2.04
C GLY A 229 24.00 7.19 2.07
N LYS A 230 25.01 7.49 1.24
CA LYS A 230 26.30 6.80 1.27
C LYS A 230 27.10 7.26 2.48
N LEU A 231 27.59 6.30 3.26
CA LEU A 231 28.35 6.60 4.46
C LEU A 231 29.83 6.76 4.08
N ASP A 232 30.47 7.85 4.50
CA ASP A 232 31.84 8.17 4.07
C ASP A 232 32.90 7.24 4.68
N ASP A 233 32.65 6.74 5.91
CA ASP A 233 33.60 5.92 6.67
C ASP A 233 33.55 4.42 6.34
N VAL A 234 32.54 3.96 5.60
CA VAL A 234 32.32 2.54 5.27
C VAL A 234 31.68 2.39 3.89
N GLU A 235 32.00 1.32 3.15
CA GLU A 235 31.34 1.01 1.87
C GLU A 235 29.92 0.47 2.10
N ALA A 236 29.02 1.33 2.58
CA ALA A 236 27.64 1.02 2.88
C ALA A 236 26.73 2.22 2.65
N ASN A 237 25.44 1.91 2.47
CA ASN A 237 24.38 2.89 2.39
C ASN A 237 23.42 2.71 3.57
N ARG A 238 22.95 3.82 4.15
CA ARG A 238 21.80 3.82 5.05
C ARG A 238 20.64 4.57 4.41
N ARG A 239 19.46 3.97 4.38
CA ARG A 239 18.25 4.59 3.81
C ARG A 239 17.09 4.55 4.78
N ILE A 240 16.19 5.51 4.65
CA ILE A 240 14.85 5.44 5.23
C ILE A 240 14.12 4.28 4.55
N ALA A 241 13.71 3.31 5.35
CA ALA A 241 12.97 2.15 4.89
C ALA A 241 11.46 2.36 5.08
N LYS A 242 11.04 2.82 6.26
CA LYS A 242 9.63 3.07 6.58
C LYS A 242 9.48 4.22 7.58
N LEU A 243 8.29 4.84 7.55
CA LEU A 243 7.82 5.88 8.47
C LEU A 243 6.38 5.56 8.87
N LEU A 244 6.15 5.20 10.11
CA LEU A 244 4.82 4.82 10.64
C LEU A 244 4.86 4.81 12.17
N ASP A 245 3.71 4.85 12.82
CA ASP A 245 3.58 4.58 14.26
C ASP A 245 3.55 3.05 14.46
N ILE A 246 4.66 2.46 14.91
CA ILE A 246 4.82 1.00 15.02
C ILE A 246 4.25 0.49 16.33
N ASN A 247 4.34 1.29 17.40
CA ASN A 247 3.95 0.90 18.75
C ASN A 247 2.59 1.49 19.18
N ASN A 248 1.89 2.16 18.25
CA ASN A 248 0.59 2.80 18.42
C ASN A 248 0.58 3.81 19.58
N ASP A 249 1.68 4.57 19.74
CA ASP A 249 1.82 5.57 20.80
C ASP A 249 1.49 7.01 20.35
N GLY A 250 1.03 7.16 19.12
CA GLY A 250 0.68 8.43 18.48
C GLY A 250 1.88 9.22 17.98
N LYS A 251 3.08 8.64 17.87
CA LYS A 251 4.28 9.31 17.33
C LYS A 251 4.83 8.56 16.12
N LEU A 252 5.41 9.32 15.21
CA LEU A 252 5.99 8.76 14.00
C LEU A 252 7.31 8.07 14.34
N ASP A 253 7.44 6.78 14.03
CA ASP A 253 8.68 6.04 14.15
C ASP A 253 9.43 5.99 12.81
N LEU A 254 10.76 5.93 12.90
CA LEU A 254 11.66 5.83 11.75
C LEU A 254 12.29 4.44 11.69
N VAL A 255 12.10 3.74 10.57
CA VAL A 255 12.86 2.53 10.25
C VAL A 255 13.93 2.87 9.24
N THR A 256 15.19 2.56 9.56
CA THR A 256 16.31 2.66 8.62
C THR A 256 16.82 1.28 8.22
N ARG A 257 17.34 1.19 7.00
CA ARG A 257 18.03 0.02 6.45
C ARG A 257 19.47 0.38 6.16
N TYR A 258 20.41 -0.29 6.82
CA TYR A 258 21.82 -0.27 6.51
C TYR A 258 22.15 -1.48 5.62
N ALA A 259 22.84 -1.24 4.51
CA ALA A 259 23.26 -2.26 3.56
C ALA A 259 24.68 -1.96 3.05
N PRO A 260 25.62 -2.91 3.19
CA PRO A 260 26.90 -2.87 2.48
C PRO A 260 26.71 -2.69 0.97
N ILE A 261 27.61 -1.91 0.35
CA ILE A 261 27.68 -1.74 -1.09
C ILE A 261 28.53 -2.88 -1.64
N VAL A 262 27.88 -3.84 -2.30
CA VAL A 262 28.52 -4.99 -2.91
C VAL A 262 28.05 -5.13 -4.36
N GLU A 263 28.86 -5.77 -5.20
CA GLU A 263 28.57 -5.92 -6.62
C GLU A 263 28.01 -7.31 -6.96
N GLY A 264 27.18 -7.37 -8.00
CA GLY A 264 26.70 -8.63 -8.55
C GLY A 264 25.89 -9.48 -7.57
N MET A 265 26.12 -10.79 -7.60
CA MET A 265 25.38 -11.77 -6.79
C MET A 265 25.69 -11.70 -5.30
N ASP A 266 26.80 -11.11 -4.88
CA ASP A 266 27.15 -10.96 -3.46
C ASP A 266 26.10 -10.11 -2.71
N SER A 267 25.31 -9.32 -3.44
CA SER A 267 24.18 -8.55 -2.90
C SER A 267 23.05 -9.41 -2.34
N LEU A 268 22.96 -10.70 -2.70
CA LEU A 268 21.93 -11.61 -2.18
C LEU A 268 22.29 -12.09 -0.76
N ASP A 269 23.58 -12.32 -0.50
CA ASP A 269 24.11 -12.86 0.75
C ASP A 269 24.50 -11.77 1.76
N VAL A 270 24.30 -10.50 1.39
CA VAL A 270 24.67 -9.37 2.25
C VAL A 270 23.85 -9.36 3.55
N GLU A 271 24.51 -9.16 4.69
CA GLU A 271 23.82 -8.94 5.96
C GLU A 271 23.26 -7.51 5.99
N LEU A 272 21.93 -7.41 6.02
CA LEU A 272 21.19 -6.16 6.19
C LEU A 272 20.93 -5.92 7.67
N THR A 273 21.10 -4.67 8.09
CA THR A 273 20.71 -4.25 9.44
C THR A 273 19.55 -3.27 9.34
N PHE A 274 18.44 -3.61 10.00
CA PHE A 274 17.30 -2.71 10.15
C PHE A 274 17.22 -2.18 11.56
N GLN A 275 16.95 -0.89 11.70
CA GLN A 275 16.90 -0.20 12.98
C GLN A 275 15.65 0.64 13.08
N VAL A 276 14.93 0.51 14.19
CA VAL A 276 13.78 1.32 14.56
C VAL A 276 14.22 2.41 15.54
N PHE A 277 13.96 3.65 15.18
CA PHE A 277 14.10 4.80 16.06
C PHE A 277 12.70 5.27 16.43
N TYR A 278 12.28 5.00 17.68
CA TYR A 278 10.95 5.36 18.14
C TYR A 278 10.77 6.86 18.21
N GLY A 279 9.60 7.33 17.81
CA GLY A 279 9.17 8.71 17.88
C GLY A 279 9.16 9.23 19.33
N GLN A 280 9.48 10.49 19.46
CA GLN A 280 9.49 11.23 20.72
C GLN A 280 8.76 12.57 20.53
N LYS A 281 8.72 13.37 21.60
CA LYS A 281 8.07 14.68 21.56
C LYS A 281 8.67 15.59 20.51
N ASP A 282 7.82 16.43 19.94
CA ASP A 282 8.20 17.47 18.98
C ASP A 282 8.90 16.91 17.73
N GLY A 283 8.43 15.78 17.21
CA GLY A 283 8.96 15.14 16.01
C GLY A 283 10.38 14.56 16.14
N GLN A 284 10.89 14.43 17.36
CA GLN A 284 12.21 13.84 17.60
C GLN A 284 12.15 12.32 17.52
N PHE A 285 13.31 11.69 17.37
CA PHE A 285 13.46 10.23 17.41
C PHE A 285 14.38 9.83 18.56
N SER A 286 14.25 8.59 19.05
CA SER A 286 15.15 8.04 20.07
C SER A 286 16.60 8.08 19.59
N ALA A 287 17.55 8.41 20.48
CA ALA A 287 18.98 8.38 20.14
C ALA A 287 19.53 6.95 20.04
N THR A 288 18.92 6.01 20.77
CA THR A 288 19.26 4.59 20.74
C THR A 288 18.20 3.85 19.93
N PRO A 289 18.59 3.19 18.82
CA PRO A 289 17.65 2.39 18.05
C PRO A 289 17.42 1.01 18.68
N LEU A 290 16.28 0.43 18.36
CA LEU A 290 16.05 -1.01 18.42
C LEU A 290 16.55 -1.64 17.12
N THR A 291 17.48 -2.59 17.21
CA THR A 291 17.91 -3.39 16.06
C THR A 291 16.95 -4.55 15.85
N LEU A 292 16.44 -4.70 14.63
CA LEU A 292 15.57 -5.81 14.24
C LEU A 292 16.36 -7.11 14.03
N PRO A 293 15.69 -8.28 13.97
CA PRO A 293 16.34 -9.55 13.65
C PRO A 293 17.17 -9.48 12.36
N LYS A 294 18.18 -10.34 12.27
CA LYS A 294 19.08 -10.37 11.10
C LYS A 294 18.32 -10.66 9.82
N ALA A 295 18.73 -9.98 8.75
CA ALA A 295 18.14 -10.04 7.43
C ALA A 295 19.24 -10.21 6.37
N SER A 296 18.98 -11.01 5.34
CA SER A 296 19.80 -11.13 4.14
C SER A 296 19.38 -10.10 3.08
N GLY A 297 20.12 -9.99 1.98
CA GLY A 297 19.79 -9.13 0.83
C GLY A 297 18.38 -9.35 0.25
N THR A 298 17.84 -10.56 0.42
CA THR A 298 16.53 -11.00 -0.06
C THR A 298 15.42 -10.84 0.98
N SER A 299 15.74 -10.33 2.17
CA SER A 299 14.80 -10.21 3.26
C SER A 299 14.07 -8.87 3.26
N ARG A 300 12.80 -8.89 3.65
CA ARG A 300 11.93 -7.71 3.79
C ARG A 300 11.20 -7.73 5.12
N PHE A 301 10.96 -6.55 5.70
CA PHE A 301 10.18 -6.40 6.92
C PHE A 301 8.87 -5.65 6.66
N GLU A 302 7.80 -6.05 7.34
CA GLU A 302 6.50 -5.38 7.38
C GLU A 302 6.03 -5.18 8.84
N PHE A 303 5.09 -4.24 9.02
CA PHE A 303 4.55 -3.77 10.31
C PHE A 303 3.07 -3.37 10.18
N ASP A 304 2.31 -4.11 9.39
CA ASP A 304 0.99 -3.71 8.91
C ASP A 304 -0.16 -4.45 9.59
N ASN A 305 0.14 -5.50 10.38
CA ASN A 305 -0.87 -6.45 10.81
C ASN A 305 -0.80 -6.86 12.29
N ASP A 306 -1.97 -6.92 12.94
CA ASP A 306 -2.20 -7.41 14.31
C ASP A 306 -2.87 -8.80 14.26
N PHE A 307 -2.05 -9.84 14.14
CA PHE A 307 -2.48 -11.24 14.08
C PHE A 307 -2.78 -11.80 15.48
N ASN A 308 -2.23 -11.20 16.53
CA ASN A 308 -2.39 -11.68 17.90
C ASN A 308 -3.61 -11.02 18.60
N GLY A 309 -4.06 -9.86 18.13
CA GLY A 309 -5.24 -9.13 18.59
C GLY A 309 -4.99 -8.26 19.84
N ASP A 310 -3.76 -7.84 20.09
CA ASP A 310 -3.40 -6.98 21.23
C ASP A 310 -3.42 -5.48 20.89
N GLY A 311 -3.78 -5.13 19.67
CA GLY A 311 -3.84 -3.77 19.17
C GLY A 311 -2.48 -3.22 18.74
N LYS A 312 -1.45 -4.04 18.59
CA LYS A 312 -0.13 -3.65 18.08
C LYS A 312 0.20 -4.46 16.84
N SER A 313 0.86 -3.83 15.87
CA SER A 313 1.33 -4.55 14.69
C SER A 313 2.47 -5.50 15.07
N GLU A 314 2.38 -6.73 14.61
CA GLU A 314 3.50 -7.66 14.56
C GLU A 314 4.58 -7.17 13.59
N LEU A 315 5.80 -7.63 13.82
CA LEU A 315 6.86 -7.59 12.83
C LEU A 315 6.81 -8.85 11.97
N GLN A 316 6.65 -8.70 10.65
CA GLN A 316 6.78 -9.81 9.70
C GLN A 316 8.14 -9.71 9.01
N LYS A 317 8.90 -10.80 9.00
CA LYS A 317 10.15 -10.95 8.24
C LYS A 317 9.92 -11.95 7.11
N PHE A 318 9.93 -11.47 5.89
CA PHE A 318 9.95 -12.31 4.69
C PHE A 318 11.39 -12.61 4.32
N HIS A 319 11.69 -13.86 4.08
CA HIS A 319 12.98 -14.33 3.61
C HIS A 319 12.77 -15.26 2.42
N VAL A 320 13.33 -14.89 1.28
CA VAL A 320 13.30 -15.71 0.07
C VAL A 320 14.68 -16.33 -0.11
N ASP A 321 14.74 -17.65 -0.25
CA ASP A 321 15.96 -18.33 -0.67
C ASP A 321 16.17 -18.07 -2.17
N PHE A 322 17.05 -17.11 -2.47
CA PHE A 322 17.25 -16.61 -3.82
C PHE A 322 18.59 -17.11 -4.38
N GLY A 323 18.56 -18.29 -4.98
CA GLY A 323 19.72 -18.88 -5.66
C GLY A 323 19.74 -18.66 -7.18
N LEU A 324 20.82 -19.10 -7.81
CA LEU A 324 20.96 -19.14 -9.28
C LEU A 324 19.82 -19.91 -9.98
N GLY A 325 19.27 -20.94 -9.33
CA GLY A 325 18.14 -21.71 -9.84
C GLY A 325 16.86 -20.88 -9.97
N THR A 326 16.58 -20.03 -8.97
CA THR A 326 15.46 -19.10 -8.98
C THR A 326 15.62 -18.09 -10.12
N ILE A 327 16.81 -17.49 -10.25
CA ILE A 327 17.12 -16.54 -11.33
C ILE A 327 16.95 -17.19 -12.71
N ALA A 328 17.48 -18.39 -12.90
CA ALA A 328 17.35 -19.12 -14.16
C ALA A 328 15.87 -19.44 -14.47
N SER A 329 15.10 -19.85 -13.46
CA SER A 329 13.68 -20.16 -13.62
C SER A 329 12.87 -18.92 -14.01
N MET A 330 13.13 -17.76 -13.40
CA MET A 330 12.53 -16.48 -13.81
C MET A 330 12.87 -16.11 -15.25
N ALA A 331 14.16 -16.21 -15.62
CA ALA A 331 14.61 -15.85 -16.96
C ALA A 331 13.99 -16.74 -18.05
N LEU A 332 13.78 -18.03 -17.75
CA LEU A 332 13.14 -18.98 -18.66
C LEU A 332 11.60 -18.91 -18.62
N GLY A 333 11.03 -18.52 -17.48
CA GLY A 333 9.60 -18.47 -17.20
C GLY A 333 8.90 -17.17 -17.61
N GLY A 334 9.60 -16.26 -18.29
CA GLY A 334 9.01 -14.98 -18.72
C GLY A 334 8.95 -13.91 -17.63
N GLY A 335 9.76 -14.03 -16.58
CA GLY A 335 9.93 -13.00 -15.55
C GLY A 335 9.28 -13.30 -14.20
N SER A 336 8.54 -14.40 -14.04
CA SER A 336 8.02 -14.87 -12.74
C SER A 336 8.36 -16.34 -12.48
N THR A 337 8.35 -16.73 -11.21
CA THR A 337 8.53 -18.12 -10.77
C THR A 337 7.97 -18.35 -9.36
N ASP A 338 7.56 -19.57 -9.06
CA ASP A 338 7.18 -19.98 -7.70
C ASP A 338 8.44 -20.27 -6.86
N VAL A 339 8.49 -19.73 -5.64
CA VAL A 339 9.59 -19.94 -4.69
C VAL A 339 9.07 -20.24 -3.29
N ASP A 340 9.85 -20.98 -2.52
CA ASP A 340 9.63 -21.12 -1.08
C ASP A 340 10.07 -19.85 -0.36
N VAL A 341 9.14 -19.29 0.42
CA VAL A 341 9.35 -18.10 1.24
C VAL A 341 9.16 -18.49 2.69
N GLU A 342 10.19 -18.24 3.50
CA GLU A 342 10.09 -18.31 4.95
C GLU A 342 9.58 -16.96 5.48
N ILE A 343 8.51 -17.00 6.26
CA ILE A 343 7.92 -15.82 6.90
C ILE A 343 7.94 -16.05 8.40
N SER A 344 8.76 -15.26 9.09
CA SER A 344 8.82 -15.26 10.55
C SER A 344 8.05 -14.06 11.13
N PHE A 345 7.31 -14.30 12.20
CA PHE A 345 6.42 -13.33 12.85
C PHE A 345 6.86 -13.12 14.29
N TYR A 346 6.99 -11.86 14.71
CA TYR A 346 7.43 -11.49 16.04
C TYR A 346 6.38 -10.58 16.68
N ALA A 347 5.80 -11.02 17.80
CA ALA A 347 4.88 -10.23 18.59
C ALA A 347 5.59 -9.03 19.21
N GLN A 348 4.94 -7.88 19.18
CA GLN A 348 5.48 -6.68 19.81
C GLN A 348 5.29 -6.74 21.33
N LYS A 349 6.38 -6.58 22.08
CA LYS A 349 6.33 -6.57 23.54
C LYS A 349 5.73 -5.26 24.08
N PRO A 350 5.32 -5.22 25.37
CA PRO A 350 4.80 -4.00 25.98
C PRO A 350 5.74 -2.79 25.88
N ASP A 351 7.05 -3.00 25.88
CA ASP A 351 8.08 -1.97 25.76
C ASP A 351 8.41 -1.59 24.29
N GLY A 352 7.68 -2.14 23.32
CA GLY A 352 7.87 -1.93 21.89
C GLY A 352 8.87 -2.91 21.25
N THR A 353 9.67 -3.62 22.05
CA THR A 353 10.72 -4.51 21.50
C THR A 353 10.17 -5.81 20.92
N PHE A 354 11.00 -6.50 20.14
CA PHE A 354 10.70 -7.83 19.59
C PHE A 354 11.58 -8.90 20.25
N SER A 355 11.21 -10.17 20.13
CA SER A 355 12.08 -11.29 20.54
C SER A 355 13.18 -11.54 19.51
N GLU A 356 14.29 -12.15 19.93
CA GLU A 356 15.35 -12.57 18.99
C GLU A 356 14.86 -13.70 18.08
N GLU A 357 14.08 -14.63 18.64
CA GLU A 357 13.44 -15.73 17.92
C GLU A 357 11.98 -15.38 17.59
N PRO A 358 11.45 -15.85 16.45
CA PRO A 358 10.07 -15.60 16.06
C PRO A 358 9.07 -16.38 16.94
N ASP A 359 7.90 -15.78 17.17
CA ASP A 359 6.77 -16.40 17.87
C ASP A 359 6.02 -17.40 16.96
N SER A 360 6.11 -17.19 15.65
CA SER A 360 5.59 -18.11 14.64
C SER A 360 6.39 -18.01 13.34
N GLU A 361 6.52 -19.12 12.65
CA GLU A 361 7.20 -19.21 11.37
C GLU A 361 6.35 -20.01 10.38
N LYS A 362 6.39 -19.60 9.10
CA LYS A 362 5.58 -20.18 8.02
C LYS A 362 6.45 -20.29 6.78
N GLU A 363 6.48 -21.49 6.21
CA GLU A 363 7.08 -21.74 4.90
C GLU A 363 5.93 -21.85 3.89
N VAL A 364 5.93 -20.99 2.88
CA VAL A 364 4.88 -20.89 1.88
C VAL A 364 5.50 -20.74 0.48
N GLU A 365 4.94 -21.48 -0.48
CA GLU A 365 5.27 -21.32 -1.89
C GLU A 365 4.52 -20.10 -2.43
N MET A 366 5.24 -19.11 -2.96
CA MET A 366 4.71 -17.87 -3.49
C MET A 366 5.27 -17.59 -4.88
N GLU A 367 4.43 -17.10 -5.78
CA GLU A 367 4.89 -16.57 -7.06
C GLU A 367 5.57 -15.22 -6.85
N ILE A 368 6.79 -15.08 -7.35
CA ILE A 368 7.53 -13.82 -7.36
C ILE A 368 7.85 -13.40 -8.79
N GLY A 369 7.68 -12.11 -9.08
CA GLY A 369 7.95 -11.52 -10.38
C GLY A 369 9.05 -10.46 -10.32
N MET A 370 9.79 -10.31 -11.43
CA MET A 370 10.73 -9.22 -11.65
C MET A 370 10.02 -7.96 -12.18
N SER A 371 9.18 -7.33 -11.35
CA SER A 371 8.74 -5.94 -11.64
C SER A 371 9.76 -4.94 -11.10
N SER A 372 9.94 -3.83 -11.79
CA SER A 372 11.15 -3.01 -11.82
C SER A 372 11.58 -2.29 -10.53
N ASP A 373 10.93 -2.45 -9.38
CA ASP A 373 11.40 -1.80 -8.15
C ASP A 373 11.26 -2.61 -6.84
N GLU A 374 10.47 -3.69 -6.76
CA GLU A 374 10.43 -4.58 -5.59
C GLU A 374 10.05 -6.02 -5.99
N MET A 375 10.57 -7.02 -5.27
CA MET A 375 9.99 -8.37 -5.26
C MET A 375 8.58 -8.26 -4.68
N ALA A 376 7.56 -8.33 -5.54
CA ALA A 376 6.17 -8.27 -5.12
C ALA A 376 5.76 -9.59 -4.47
N LEU A 377 5.94 -9.70 -3.16
CA LEU A 377 5.39 -10.80 -2.36
C LEU A 377 3.93 -10.52 -2.06
N THR A 378 3.03 -11.16 -2.82
CA THR A 378 1.59 -10.96 -2.62
C THR A 378 1.06 -11.94 -1.57
N TYR A 379 0.73 -11.41 -0.40
CA TYR A 379 -0.07 -12.10 0.61
C TYR A 379 -1.20 -11.20 1.07
N TYR A 380 -2.21 -11.76 1.72
CA TYR A 380 -3.37 -11.03 2.18
C TYR A 380 -3.51 -11.19 3.68
N ALA A 381 -3.88 -10.11 4.36
CA ALA A 381 -4.17 -10.11 5.77
C ALA A 381 -5.54 -9.48 6.03
N GLY A 382 -6.34 -10.12 6.88
CA GLY A 382 -7.69 -9.68 7.24
C GLY A 382 -8.34 -10.65 8.21
N ASP A 383 -9.31 -10.19 8.98
CA ASP A 383 -10.07 -11.08 9.88
C ASP A 383 -11.04 -11.92 9.05
N ILE A 384 -10.68 -13.17 8.75
CA ILE A 384 -11.45 -14.06 7.88
C ILE A 384 -12.49 -14.82 8.68
N ASN A 385 -12.29 -15.02 9.99
CA ASN A 385 -13.18 -15.84 10.82
C ASN A 385 -14.09 -15.03 11.76
N GLY A 386 -13.89 -13.70 11.84
CA GLY A 386 -14.66 -12.76 12.64
C GLY A 386 -14.32 -12.78 14.12
N ASP A 387 -13.09 -13.18 14.49
CA ASP A 387 -12.67 -13.30 15.89
C ASP A 387 -11.91 -12.06 16.42
N GLY A 388 -11.81 -11.02 15.60
CA GLY A 388 -11.13 -9.76 15.89
C GLY A 388 -9.61 -9.81 15.77
N LYS A 389 -9.02 -10.91 15.30
CA LYS A 389 -7.60 -10.99 14.91
C LYS A 389 -7.49 -11.05 13.41
N GLN A 390 -6.43 -10.47 12.87
CA GLN A 390 -6.14 -10.67 11.46
C GLN A 390 -5.63 -12.10 11.23
N ASP A 391 -5.95 -12.64 10.06
CA ASP A 391 -5.50 -13.92 9.57
C ASP A 391 -4.58 -13.71 8.36
N ALA A 392 -3.55 -14.55 8.21
CA ALA A 392 -2.66 -14.50 7.06
C ALA A 392 -3.12 -15.49 5.97
N VAL A 393 -3.31 -14.99 4.75
CA VAL A 393 -3.79 -15.76 3.60
C VAL A 393 -2.75 -15.77 2.49
N PHE A 394 -2.46 -16.95 1.97
CA PHE A 394 -1.49 -17.17 0.89
C PHE A 394 -2.14 -17.90 -0.28
N LYS A 395 -1.93 -17.40 -1.50
CA LYS A 395 -2.25 -18.13 -2.73
C LYS A 395 -1.24 -19.27 -2.87
N THR A 396 -1.73 -20.51 -2.88
CA THR A 396 -0.91 -21.72 -3.09
C THR A 396 -1.37 -22.39 -4.39
N GLY A 397 -0.62 -22.15 -5.46
CA GLY A 397 -0.97 -22.56 -6.82
C GLY A 397 -2.29 -21.95 -7.31
N SER A 398 -2.89 -22.54 -8.35
CA SER A 398 -4.06 -21.98 -9.04
C SER A 398 -5.41 -22.29 -8.40
N LYS A 399 -5.45 -23.01 -7.27
CA LYS A 399 -6.72 -23.57 -6.72
C LYS A 399 -6.90 -23.49 -5.20
N THR A 400 -5.93 -22.98 -4.46
CA THR A 400 -5.99 -23.04 -2.99
C THR A 400 -5.53 -21.73 -2.38
N LEU A 401 -6.35 -21.18 -1.49
CA LEU A 401 -5.91 -20.19 -0.52
C LEU A 401 -5.63 -20.90 0.80
N SER A 402 -4.41 -20.78 1.29
CA SER A 402 -3.96 -21.28 2.59
C SER A 402 -4.20 -20.20 3.63
N VAL A 403 -5.03 -20.47 4.64
CA VAL A 403 -5.38 -19.49 5.69
C VAL A 403 -4.73 -19.91 7.00
N TYR A 404 -3.83 -19.10 7.53
CA TYR A 404 -3.29 -19.23 8.87
C TYR A 404 -4.03 -18.27 9.77
N TYR A 405 -4.85 -18.80 10.66
CA TYR A 405 -5.68 -17.98 11.53
C TYR A 405 -4.85 -17.31 12.64
N GLY A 406 -5.18 -16.06 12.97
CA GLY A 406 -4.63 -15.30 14.09
C GLY A 406 -4.73 -16.05 15.42
N ASN A 407 -3.76 -15.80 16.30
CA ASN A 407 -3.69 -16.45 17.60
C ASN A 407 -2.98 -15.57 18.65
N ALA A 408 -3.69 -15.26 19.73
CA ALA A 408 -3.17 -14.39 20.80
C ALA A 408 -1.90 -14.89 21.53
N LYS A 409 -1.52 -16.16 21.38
CA LYS A 409 -0.32 -16.72 22.04
C LYS A 409 0.82 -17.02 21.08
N THR A 410 0.50 -17.47 19.88
CA THR A 410 1.49 -17.92 18.90
C THR A 410 1.53 -17.03 17.67
N VAL A 411 0.88 -15.86 17.71
CA VAL A 411 0.64 -14.93 16.59
C VAL A 411 -0.24 -15.53 15.50
N LEU A 412 0.14 -16.67 14.94
CA LEU A 412 -0.63 -17.46 13.98
C LEU A 412 -0.76 -18.91 14.44
N ASN A 413 -1.87 -19.54 14.09
CA ASN A 413 -2.06 -20.97 14.30
C ASN A 413 -1.10 -21.80 13.43
N LYS A 414 -0.57 -22.89 14.00
CA LYS A 414 0.31 -23.82 13.26
C LYS A 414 -0.42 -24.57 12.13
N LYS A 415 -1.69 -24.90 12.33
CA LYS A 415 -2.51 -25.56 11.31
C LYS A 415 -3.21 -24.51 10.45
N ARG A 416 -3.10 -24.66 9.14
CA ARG A 416 -3.84 -23.83 8.18
C ARG A 416 -5.22 -24.38 7.85
N GLY A 417 -6.18 -23.48 7.65
CA GLY A 417 -7.36 -23.71 6.82
C GLY A 417 -7.00 -23.73 5.33
N LYS A 418 -7.90 -24.26 4.51
CA LYS A 418 -7.76 -24.26 3.05
C LYS A 418 -9.08 -23.90 2.41
N ILE A 419 -9.09 -22.85 1.59
CA ILE A 419 -10.20 -22.48 0.73
C ILE A 419 -9.87 -22.99 -0.66
N LYS A 420 -10.70 -23.90 -1.19
CA LYS A 420 -10.50 -24.50 -2.51
C LYS A 420 -11.42 -23.85 -3.52
N HIS A 421 -10.84 -23.07 -4.43
CA HIS A 421 -11.56 -22.41 -5.52
C HIS A 421 -10.59 -22.16 -6.66
N LYS A 422 -11.06 -22.08 -7.92
CA LYS A 422 -10.18 -21.59 -9.01
C LYS A 422 -9.73 -20.18 -8.65
N LEU A 423 -8.44 -19.90 -8.69
CA LEU A 423 -7.89 -18.59 -8.40
C LEU A 423 -7.47 -17.87 -9.68
N PRO A 424 -7.47 -16.52 -9.69
CA PRO A 424 -6.80 -15.74 -10.72
C PRO A 424 -5.34 -16.14 -10.89
N GLU A 425 -4.79 -15.91 -12.07
CA GLU A 425 -3.37 -16.15 -12.33
C GLU A 425 -2.51 -15.15 -11.56
N ASP A 426 -2.81 -13.86 -11.65
CA ASP A 426 -2.17 -12.82 -10.84
C ASP A 426 -2.74 -12.80 -9.40
N GLY A 427 -1.87 -12.77 -8.39
CA GLY A 427 -2.28 -12.59 -7.00
C GLY A 427 -2.94 -11.23 -6.74
N ASN A 428 -2.54 -10.18 -7.47
CA ASN A 428 -3.10 -8.83 -7.29
C ASN A 428 -4.59 -8.75 -7.65
N ASP A 429 -5.13 -9.78 -8.32
CA ASP A 429 -6.54 -9.94 -8.65
C ASP A 429 -7.39 -10.60 -7.55
N ILE A 430 -6.80 -10.81 -6.37
CA ILE A 430 -7.48 -11.32 -5.18
C ILE A 430 -7.50 -10.19 -4.14
N LYS A 431 -8.70 -9.74 -3.75
CA LYS A 431 -8.88 -8.69 -2.73
C LYS A 431 -9.64 -9.21 -1.52
N LEU A 432 -9.37 -8.64 -0.35
CA LEU A 432 -10.07 -8.91 0.90
C LEU A 432 -10.91 -7.71 1.31
N VAL A 433 -12.22 -7.89 1.44
CA VAL A 433 -13.16 -6.83 1.84
C VAL A 433 -14.30 -7.44 2.64
N ASP A 434 -14.73 -6.80 3.73
CA ASP A 434 -15.99 -7.14 4.37
C ASP A 434 -17.15 -6.60 3.50
N ILE A 435 -17.74 -7.49 2.68
CA ILE A 435 -18.73 -7.09 1.66
C ILE A 435 -20.11 -6.93 2.28
N ASN A 436 -20.44 -7.75 3.28
CA ASN A 436 -21.78 -7.83 3.87
C ASN A 436 -21.86 -7.15 5.25
N ASN A 437 -20.77 -6.51 5.71
CA ASN A 437 -20.62 -5.87 7.00
C ASN A 437 -20.89 -6.83 8.18
N ASP A 438 -20.53 -8.10 8.05
CA ASP A 438 -20.67 -9.10 9.11
C ASP A 438 -19.45 -9.19 10.04
N GLY A 439 -18.43 -8.37 9.79
CA GLY A 439 -17.18 -8.32 10.54
C GLY A 439 -16.14 -9.32 10.03
N LYS A 440 -16.38 -10.02 8.93
CA LYS A 440 -15.43 -10.93 8.30
C LYS A 440 -15.03 -10.44 6.92
N HIS A 441 -13.77 -10.60 6.59
CA HIS A 441 -13.29 -10.31 5.25
C HIS A 441 -13.66 -11.44 4.29
N ASP A 442 -14.30 -11.06 3.20
CA ASP A 442 -14.66 -11.89 2.06
C ASP A 442 -13.63 -11.72 0.93
N PHE A 443 -13.68 -12.61 -0.07
CA PHE A 443 -12.78 -12.53 -1.23
C PHE A 443 -13.47 -11.98 -2.46
N VAL A 444 -12.80 -11.06 -3.14
CA VAL A 444 -13.12 -10.61 -4.50
C VAL A 444 -12.06 -11.15 -5.45
N LEU A 445 -12.46 -11.95 -6.44
CA LEU A 445 -11.56 -12.59 -7.40
C LEU A 445 -11.84 -12.06 -8.81
N ARG A 446 -10.86 -11.40 -9.44
CA ARG A 446 -10.96 -10.99 -10.85
C ARG A 446 -10.33 -12.02 -11.77
N PHE A 447 -11.05 -12.45 -12.80
CA PHE A 447 -10.51 -13.29 -13.86
C PHE A 447 -10.54 -12.53 -15.17
N GLN A 448 -9.39 -12.44 -15.83
CA GLN A 448 -9.27 -11.90 -17.18
C GLN A 448 -9.15 -13.04 -18.20
N ASP A 449 -9.73 -12.86 -19.38
CA ASP A 449 -9.48 -13.73 -20.54
C ASP A 449 -8.42 -13.11 -21.50
N ASN A 450 -8.02 -13.88 -22.50
CA ASN A 450 -7.02 -13.45 -23.48
C ASN A 450 -7.48 -12.26 -24.37
N ASP A 451 -8.78 -11.96 -24.40
CA ASP A 451 -9.34 -10.85 -25.17
C ASP A 451 -9.45 -9.56 -24.33
N GLY A 452 -9.02 -9.62 -23.06
CA GLY A 452 -9.05 -8.52 -22.09
C GLY A 452 -10.39 -8.33 -21.39
N ASN A 453 -11.36 -9.22 -21.63
CA ASN A 453 -12.63 -9.18 -20.87
C ASN A 453 -12.38 -9.74 -19.48
N SER A 454 -13.05 -9.15 -18.50
CA SER A 454 -12.89 -9.54 -17.11
C SER A 454 -14.23 -9.88 -16.47
N LYS A 455 -14.18 -10.78 -15.50
CA LYS A 455 -15.30 -11.10 -14.62
C LYS A 455 -14.83 -11.10 -13.17
N ILE A 456 -15.72 -10.76 -12.27
CA ILE A 456 -15.49 -10.87 -10.83
C ILE A 456 -16.31 -12.03 -10.28
N ILE A 457 -15.73 -12.75 -9.33
CA ILE A 457 -16.39 -13.73 -8.48
C ILE A 457 -16.17 -13.34 -7.02
N THR A 458 -17.22 -13.31 -6.21
CA THR A 458 -17.11 -13.11 -4.76
C THR A 458 -17.28 -14.43 -4.01
N LEU A 459 -16.44 -14.63 -2.98
CA LEU A 459 -16.55 -15.74 -2.04
C LEU A 459 -16.85 -15.16 -0.67
N LEU A 460 -18.09 -15.31 -0.21
CA LEU A 460 -18.48 -14.86 1.13
C LEU A 460 -18.23 -15.94 2.17
N ASN A 461 -17.92 -15.53 3.39
CA ASN A 461 -17.70 -16.42 4.54
C ASN A 461 -18.98 -17.05 5.10
#